data_AF-A0A821PZB4-F1
#
_entry.id   AF-A0A821PZB4-F1
#
_cell.length_a   1.000
_cell.length_b   1.000
_cell.length_c   1.000
_cell.angle_alpha   90.00
_cell.angle_beta   90.00
_cell.angle_gamma   90.00
#
_symmetry.space_group_name_H-M   'P 1'
#
loop_
_entity.id
_entity.type
_entity.pdbx_description
1 polymer ?
#
loop_
_entity_poly.entity_id
_entity_poly.type
_entity_poly.pdbx_seq_one_letter_code
_entity_poly.pdbx_strand_id
1 'polypeptide(L)'
;MAAKSGARRKLALVIGIGKYEHRDKLQNPENDANDISSTLESIGFIVTKKLHLKCAEMKHVIIDFEQSIEPGDMVLFYFAGHGIQWQDQNYLIPSDIPSSNGTALRKSAINAQDILDTLSDCDPYVTIFLLDCCRNYQLRNLEADAQISHDGYIVKVCDFGLAQTRNETTRQTRFTQVLPCTLQWTAPEILLLEDYVDKSDIYSLGVVYWELASSKIPYDGHQDGVIRAFVLAGDRLKIPE
;
A
#
# COMPACT_ATOMS: atom_id res chain seq x y z
N MET A 1 -28.23 -20.28 9.34
CA MET A 1 -27.29 -21.22 10.00
C MET A 1 -26.11 -20.40 10.49
N ALA A 2 -25.79 -20.44 11.78
CA ALA A 2 -24.64 -19.72 12.32
C ALA A 2 -23.35 -20.38 11.82
N ALA A 3 -22.50 -19.62 11.12
CA ALA A 3 -21.17 -20.07 10.76
C ALA A 3 -20.40 -20.39 12.06
N LYS A 4 -19.89 -21.61 12.17
CA LYS A 4 -18.93 -21.97 13.23
C LYS A 4 -17.76 -20.99 13.13
N SER A 5 -17.43 -20.30 14.23
CA SER A 5 -16.26 -19.43 14.32
C SER A 5 -14.97 -20.27 14.36
N GLY A 6 -14.58 -20.84 13.22
CA GLY A 6 -13.20 -21.24 13.01
C GLY A 6 -12.33 -19.98 12.92
N ALA A 7 -11.14 -20.01 13.50
CA ALA A 7 -10.17 -18.94 13.27
C ALA A 7 -9.90 -18.85 11.75
N ARG A 8 -10.13 -17.67 11.17
CA ARG A 8 -9.88 -17.43 9.73
C ARG A 8 -8.38 -17.59 9.46
N ARG A 9 -8.01 -18.24 8.36
CA ARG A 9 -6.59 -18.32 7.98
C ARG A 9 -6.15 -16.94 7.51
N LYS A 10 -4.90 -16.62 7.81
CA LYS A 10 -4.26 -15.38 7.40
C LYS A 10 -3.14 -15.75 6.45
N LEU A 11 -3.24 -15.38 5.19
CA LEU A 11 -2.26 -15.68 4.14
C LEU A 11 -1.55 -14.39 3.74
N ALA A 12 -0.24 -14.45 3.55
CA ALA A 12 0.52 -13.29 3.09
C ALA A 12 1.50 -13.67 1.98
N LEU A 13 1.54 -12.87 0.91
CA LEU A 13 2.57 -12.89 -0.10
C LEU A 13 3.45 -11.65 0.07
N VAL A 14 4.73 -11.86 0.37
CA VAL A 14 5.71 -10.79 0.63
C VAL A 14 6.82 -10.88 -0.39
N ILE A 15 6.97 -9.85 -1.23
CA ILE A 15 7.95 -9.81 -2.30
C ILE A 15 8.90 -8.63 -2.08
N GLY A 16 10.21 -8.90 -2.02
CA GLY A 16 11.25 -7.87 -1.92
C GLY A 16 12.24 -7.94 -3.08
N ILE A 17 12.38 -6.87 -3.87
CA ILE A 17 13.30 -6.81 -5.00
C ILE A 17 14.27 -5.63 -4.82
N GLY A 18 15.50 -5.95 -4.46
CA GLY A 18 16.60 -4.98 -4.32
C GLY A 18 17.70 -5.12 -5.37
N LYS A 19 17.82 -6.31 -5.99
CA LYS A 19 18.86 -6.63 -6.98
C LYS A 19 18.25 -6.69 -8.37
N TYR A 20 18.55 -5.68 -9.18
CA TYR A 20 18.08 -5.57 -10.56
C TYR A 20 19.22 -5.84 -11.56
N GLU A 21 18.90 -6.51 -12.67
CA GLU A 21 19.88 -6.82 -13.73
C GLU A 21 20.21 -5.58 -14.58
N HIS A 22 19.25 -4.67 -14.75
CA HIS A 22 19.32 -3.58 -15.72
C HIS A 22 19.02 -2.19 -15.14
N ARG A 23 18.96 -2.06 -13.81
CA ARG A 23 18.56 -0.84 -13.09
C ARG A 23 19.34 -0.69 -11.79
N ASP A 24 19.20 0.48 -11.17
CA ASP A 24 19.80 0.76 -9.86
C ASP A 24 19.29 -0.22 -8.80
N LYS A 25 20.23 -0.71 -7.99
CA LYS A 25 19.94 -1.60 -6.87
C LYS A 25 19.35 -0.79 -5.71
N LEU A 26 18.38 -1.37 -5.03
CA LEU A 26 17.81 -0.84 -3.80
C LEU A 26 18.38 -1.61 -2.61
N GLN A 27 18.71 -0.89 -1.53
CA GLN A 27 19.35 -1.49 -0.35
C GLN A 27 18.35 -2.12 0.62
N ASN A 28 17.13 -1.57 0.69
CA ASN A 28 16.17 -1.87 1.74
C ASN A 28 15.18 -2.99 1.43
N PRO A 29 14.70 -3.21 0.18
CA PRO A 29 13.58 -4.14 -0.06
C PRO A 29 13.74 -5.57 0.46
N GLU A 30 14.98 -6.08 0.52
CA GLU A 30 15.26 -7.39 1.11
C GLU A 30 15.10 -7.38 2.63
N ASN A 31 15.57 -6.33 3.31
CA ASN A 31 15.38 -6.15 4.75
C ASN A 31 13.91 -5.92 5.09
N ASP A 32 13.23 -5.05 4.34
CA ASP A 32 11.82 -4.73 4.58
C ASP A 32 10.95 -5.97 4.43
N ALA A 33 11.17 -6.78 3.38
CA ALA A 33 10.49 -8.06 3.20
C ALA A 33 10.78 -9.05 4.34
N ASN A 34 11.98 -9.05 4.94
CA ASN A 34 12.31 -9.90 6.08
C ASN A 34 11.56 -9.46 7.35
N ASP A 35 11.55 -8.16 7.63
CA ASP A 35 10.94 -7.58 8.83
C ASP A 35 9.41 -7.71 8.79
N ILE A 36 8.80 -7.40 7.64
CA ILE A 36 7.36 -7.59 7.40
C ILE A 36 6.99 -9.07 7.54
N SER A 37 7.74 -9.98 6.91
CA SER A 37 7.44 -11.42 7.03
C SER A 37 7.50 -11.90 8.47
N SER A 38 8.56 -11.54 9.21
CA SER A 38 8.73 -11.95 10.61
C SER A 38 7.60 -11.40 11.50
N THR A 39 7.18 -10.15 11.24
CA THR A 39 6.09 -9.52 11.97
C THR A 39 4.75 -10.21 11.68
N LEU A 40 4.45 -10.47 10.40
CA LEU A 40 3.23 -11.15 9.98
C LEU A 40 3.15 -12.59 10.53
N GLU A 41 4.25 -13.34 10.47
CA GLU A 41 4.36 -14.67 11.08
C GLU A 41 4.04 -14.62 12.58
N SER A 42 4.57 -13.62 13.31
CA SER A 42 4.34 -13.47 14.75
C SER A 42 2.87 -13.25 15.14
N ILE A 43 2.05 -12.71 14.23
CA ILE A 43 0.61 -12.47 14.44
C ILE A 43 -0.27 -13.51 13.73
N GLY A 44 0.33 -14.61 13.28
CA GLY A 44 -0.35 -15.81 12.79
C GLY A 44 -0.64 -15.85 11.29
N PHE A 45 0.07 -15.07 10.46
CA PHE A 45 0.03 -15.25 9.01
C PHE A 45 0.87 -16.44 8.56
N ILE A 46 0.38 -17.14 7.55
CA ILE A 46 1.15 -18.09 6.73
C ILE A 46 1.78 -17.25 5.61
N VAL A 47 3.08 -16.99 5.73
CA VAL A 47 3.81 -16.08 4.83
C VAL A 47 4.53 -16.85 3.73
N THR A 48 4.27 -16.48 2.48
CA THR A 48 5.07 -16.83 1.31
C THR A 48 5.99 -15.67 0.98
N LYS A 49 7.23 -15.70 1.48
CA LYS A 49 8.25 -14.69 1.18
C LYS A 49 9.06 -15.05 -0.06
N LYS A 50 9.25 -14.11 -0.98
CA LYS A 50 10.11 -14.25 -2.17
C LYS A 50 10.96 -13.02 -2.38
N LEU A 51 12.16 -13.22 -2.95
CA LEU A 51 13.13 -12.15 -3.17
C LEU A 51 13.65 -12.17 -4.61
N HIS A 52 13.92 -10.99 -5.14
CA HIS A 52 14.62 -10.76 -6.43
C HIS A 52 14.02 -11.53 -7.63
N LEU A 53 12.71 -11.75 -7.61
CA LEU A 53 12.00 -12.54 -8.62
C LEU A 53 12.11 -11.92 -10.03
N LYS A 54 12.34 -12.78 -11.01
CA LYS A 54 12.19 -12.45 -12.44
C LYS A 54 10.72 -12.40 -12.85
N CYS A 55 10.42 -11.80 -13.99
CA CYS A 55 9.05 -11.61 -14.47
C CYS A 55 8.24 -12.92 -14.51
N ALA A 56 8.80 -13.97 -15.09
CA ALA A 56 8.13 -15.25 -15.20
C ALA A 56 7.89 -15.90 -13.83
N GLU A 57 8.87 -15.81 -12.93
CA GLU A 57 8.79 -16.36 -11.57
C GLU A 57 7.77 -15.62 -10.72
N MET A 58 7.74 -14.29 -10.81
CA MET A 58 6.79 -13.45 -10.09
C MET A 58 5.35 -13.73 -10.51
N LYS A 59 5.10 -13.90 -11.82
CA LYS A 59 3.78 -14.32 -12.31
C LYS A 59 3.38 -15.70 -11.76
N HIS A 60 4.30 -16.66 -11.78
CA HIS A 60 4.01 -18.01 -11.24
C HIS A 60 3.70 -17.97 -9.75
N VAL A 61 4.49 -17.23 -8.96
CA VAL A 61 4.29 -17.09 -7.51
C VAL A 61 2.92 -16.45 -7.20
N ILE A 62 2.50 -15.45 -7.97
CA ILE A 62 1.19 -14.82 -7.78
C ILE A 62 0.06 -15.82 -8.07
N ILE A 63 0.17 -16.60 -9.15
CA ILE A 63 -0.81 -17.64 -9.50
C ILE A 63 -0.85 -18.74 -8.43
N ASP A 64 0.30 -19.22 -7.97
CA ASP A 64 0.37 -20.25 -6.92
C ASP A 64 -0.24 -19.73 -5.59
N PHE A 65 -0.02 -18.45 -5.28
CA PHE A 65 -0.60 -17.81 -4.09
C PHE A 65 -2.11 -17.64 -4.23
N GLU A 66 -2.61 -17.17 -5.37
CA GLU A 66 -4.03 -17.10 -5.71
C GLU A 66 -4.72 -18.45 -5.48
N GLN A 67 -4.15 -19.53 -6.02
CA GLN A 67 -4.70 -20.89 -5.90
C GLN A 67 -4.71 -21.42 -4.45
N SER A 68 -3.98 -20.79 -3.54
CA SER A 68 -3.96 -21.15 -2.12
C SER A 68 -5.05 -20.48 -1.28
N ILE A 69 -5.69 -19.43 -1.82
CA ILE A 69 -6.73 -18.65 -1.13
C ILE A 69 -8.04 -19.41 -1.17
N GLU A 70 -8.68 -19.54 0.00
CA GLU A 70 -10.06 -20.05 0.12
C GLU A 70 -11.00 -18.90 0.51
N PRO A 71 -12.29 -18.96 0.09
CA PRO A 71 -13.27 -17.98 0.50
C PRO A 71 -13.32 -17.77 2.02
N GLY A 72 -13.27 -16.52 2.46
CA GLY A 72 -13.24 -16.13 3.87
C GLY A 72 -11.86 -16.03 4.52
N ASP A 73 -10.77 -16.29 3.78
CA ASP A 73 -9.41 -16.03 4.25
C ASP A 73 -9.14 -14.52 4.43
N MET A 74 -8.17 -14.17 5.28
CA MET A 74 -7.56 -12.83 5.31
C MET A 74 -6.28 -12.87 4.47
N VAL A 75 -6.22 -12.06 3.42
CA VAL A 75 -5.13 -12.06 2.45
C VAL A 75 -4.34 -10.77 2.58
N LEU A 76 -3.01 -10.85 2.61
CA LEU A 76 -2.13 -9.70 2.55
C LEU A 76 -1.13 -9.85 1.41
N PHE A 77 -1.01 -8.83 0.57
CA PHE A 77 0.05 -8.70 -0.42
C PHE A 77 0.96 -7.55 -0.02
N TYR A 78 2.26 -7.80 0.06
CA TYR A 78 3.28 -6.78 0.28
C TYR A 78 4.33 -6.86 -0.82
N PHE A 79 4.66 -5.71 -1.40
CA PHE A 79 5.78 -5.60 -2.34
C PHE A 79 6.69 -4.44 -1.97
N ALA A 80 8.00 -4.70 -1.93
CA ALA A 80 9.04 -3.69 -1.85
C ALA A 80 9.95 -3.75 -3.08
N GLY A 81 10.18 -2.62 -3.77
CA GLY A 81 11.05 -2.58 -4.94
C GLY A 81 10.85 -1.36 -5.84
N HIS A 82 11.27 -1.45 -7.10
CA HIS A 82 10.91 -0.46 -8.11
C HIS A 82 9.45 -0.63 -8.54
N GLY A 83 8.73 0.47 -8.53
CA GLY A 83 7.40 0.60 -9.12
C GLY A 83 7.39 1.77 -10.10
N ILE A 84 6.59 1.66 -11.16
CA ILE A 84 6.38 2.76 -12.10
C ILE A 84 4.90 3.02 -12.27
N GLN A 85 4.56 4.28 -12.50
CA GLN A 85 3.21 4.68 -12.87
C GLN A 85 3.17 5.01 -14.36
N TRP A 86 2.22 4.43 -15.09
CA TRP A 86 2.03 4.67 -16.51
C TRP A 86 0.55 4.63 -16.86
N GLN A 87 0.04 5.67 -17.53
CA GLN A 87 -1.38 5.80 -17.89
C GLN A 87 -2.31 5.50 -16.70
N ASP A 88 -2.04 6.13 -15.56
CA ASP A 88 -2.84 6.01 -14.34
C ASP A 88 -2.87 4.61 -13.71
N GLN A 89 -1.98 3.71 -14.14
CA GLN A 89 -1.82 2.38 -13.57
C GLN A 89 -0.45 2.20 -12.93
N ASN A 90 -0.42 1.45 -11.82
CA ASN A 90 0.79 1.13 -11.08
C ASN A 90 1.33 -0.22 -11.53
N TYR A 91 2.62 -0.27 -11.84
CA TYR A 91 3.31 -1.46 -12.29
C TYR A 91 4.48 -1.79 -11.37
N LEU A 92 4.53 -3.03 -10.90
CA LEU A 92 5.65 -3.59 -10.15
C LEU A 92 6.74 -4.06 -11.13
N ILE A 93 8.00 -3.80 -10.80
CA ILE A 93 9.14 -4.12 -11.67
C ILE A 93 9.89 -5.36 -11.14
N PRO A 94 9.81 -6.50 -11.85
CA PRO A 94 10.67 -7.66 -11.62
C PRO A 94 12.18 -7.38 -11.83
N SER A 95 13.04 -8.25 -11.32
CA SER A 95 14.49 -8.07 -11.30
C SER A 95 15.15 -8.01 -12.69
N ASP A 96 14.56 -8.68 -13.69
CA ASP A 96 15.09 -8.87 -15.05
C ASP A 96 14.50 -7.88 -16.08
N ILE A 97 13.72 -6.89 -15.65
CA ILE A 97 13.09 -5.95 -16.59
C ILE A 97 14.12 -4.95 -17.14
N PRO A 98 14.30 -4.88 -18.48
CA PRO A 98 15.20 -3.92 -19.11
C PRO A 98 14.82 -2.47 -18.79
N SER A 99 15.81 -1.57 -18.81
CA SER A 99 15.61 -0.12 -18.65
C SER A 99 14.96 0.58 -19.86
N SER A 100 14.51 -0.17 -20.87
CA SER A 100 14.03 0.34 -22.15
C SER A 100 12.63 0.96 -22.13
N ASN A 101 12.28 1.61 -23.24
CA ASN A 101 11.15 2.52 -23.47
C ASN A 101 9.79 1.84 -23.19
N GLY A 102 8.75 2.66 -22.90
CA GLY A 102 7.45 2.27 -22.34
C GLY A 102 6.73 1.03 -22.92
N THR A 103 6.90 0.71 -24.20
CA THR A 103 6.26 -0.47 -24.82
C THR A 103 6.81 -1.80 -24.32
N ALA A 104 8.11 -1.88 -24.04
CA ALA A 104 8.75 -3.10 -23.50
C ALA A 104 8.42 -3.29 -22.02
N LEU A 105 8.40 -2.19 -21.27
CA LEU A 105 7.92 -2.14 -19.88
C LEU A 105 6.51 -2.71 -19.74
N ARG A 106 5.56 -2.34 -20.63
CA ARG A 106 4.19 -2.85 -20.57
C ARG A 106 4.07 -4.37 -20.70
N LYS A 107 4.92 -5.02 -21.50
CA LYS A 107 4.84 -6.47 -21.73
C LYS A 107 5.40 -7.30 -20.57
N SER A 108 6.26 -6.69 -19.75
CA SER A 108 7.07 -7.43 -18.79
C SER A 108 6.93 -6.95 -17.35
N ALA A 109 6.47 -5.72 -17.11
CA ALA A 109 6.06 -5.29 -15.77
C ALA A 109 4.72 -5.93 -15.38
N ILE A 110 4.42 -5.94 -14.07
CA ILE A 110 3.21 -6.56 -13.53
C ILE A 110 2.28 -5.47 -13.04
N ASN A 111 1.07 -5.39 -13.59
CA ASN A 111 0.07 -4.42 -13.16
C ASN A 111 -0.42 -4.76 -11.75
N ALA A 112 -0.28 -3.82 -10.82
CA ALA A 112 -0.68 -3.99 -9.44
C ALA A 112 -2.20 -4.12 -9.28
N GLN A 113 -2.99 -3.47 -10.15
CA GLN A 113 -4.45 -3.58 -10.13
C GLN A 113 -4.90 -4.98 -10.55
N ASP A 114 -4.27 -5.57 -11.56
CA ASP A 114 -4.59 -6.95 -11.99
C ASP A 114 -4.35 -7.95 -10.83
N ILE A 115 -3.24 -7.79 -10.07
CA ILE A 115 -2.99 -8.64 -8.90
C ILE A 115 -4.12 -8.47 -7.88
N LEU A 116 -4.47 -7.23 -7.55
CA LEU A 116 -5.48 -6.96 -6.55
C LEU A 116 -6.86 -7.52 -6.96
N ASP A 117 -7.25 -7.34 -8.22
CA ASP A 117 -8.51 -7.86 -8.76
C ASP A 117 -8.54 -9.38 -8.62
N THR A 118 -7.47 -10.05 -9.05
CA THR A 118 -7.33 -11.51 -8.92
C THR A 118 -7.42 -12.00 -7.47
N LEU A 119 -6.76 -11.31 -6.52
CA LEU A 119 -6.84 -11.67 -5.10
C LEU A 119 -8.24 -11.44 -4.51
N SER A 120 -8.95 -10.42 -4.99
CA SER A 120 -10.28 -10.07 -4.50
C SER A 120 -11.37 -10.99 -5.06
N ASP A 121 -11.20 -11.47 -6.29
CA ASP A 121 -12.09 -12.45 -6.93
C ASP A 121 -12.11 -13.81 -6.21
N CYS A 122 -11.16 -14.08 -5.31
CA CYS A 122 -11.11 -15.28 -4.47
C CYS A 122 -12.11 -15.28 -3.29
N ASP A 123 -12.95 -14.24 -3.15
CA ASP A 123 -13.89 -14.02 -2.04
C ASP A 123 -13.23 -14.05 -0.64
N PRO A 124 -12.08 -13.37 -0.43
CA PRO A 124 -11.49 -13.27 0.90
C PRO A 124 -12.35 -12.42 1.83
N TYR A 125 -12.27 -12.68 3.13
CA TYR A 125 -12.91 -11.83 4.13
C TYR A 125 -12.33 -10.41 4.12
N VAL A 126 -11.01 -10.30 3.97
CA VAL A 126 -10.26 -9.04 3.87
C VAL A 126 -9.08 -9.24 2.92
N THR A 127 -8.84 -8.29 2.02
CA THR A 127 -7.60 -8.18 1.21
C THR A 127 -6.83 -6.93 1.63
N ILE A 128 -5.63 -7.07 2.15
CA ILE A 128 -4.71 -5.97 2.48
C ILE A 128 -3.64 -5.90 1.40
N PHE A 129 -3.48 -4.74 0.76
CA PHE A 129 -2.56 -4.57 -0.36
C PHE A 129 -1.60 -3.40 -0.07
N LEU A 130 -0.33 -3.73 0.17
CA LEU A 130 0.72 -2.82 0.63
C LEU A 130 1.84 -2.73 -0.42
N LEU A 131 2.17 -1.54 -0.89
CA LEU A 131 3.21 -1.33 -1.88
C LEU A 131 4.23 -0.28 -1.39
N ASP A 132 5.50 -0.68 -1.31
CA ASP A 132 6.65 0.10 -0.87
C ASP A 132 7.63 0.29 -2.05
N CYS A 133 7.38 1.33 -2.85
CA CYS A 133 8.11 1.55 -4.11
C CYS A 133 8.75 2.94 -4.21
N CYS A 134 9.99 3.01 -4.71
CA CYS A 134 10.67 4.29 -5.00
C CYS A 134 10.04 5.01 -6.21
N ARG A 135 9.56 6.26 -6.02
CA ARG A 135 9.07 7.14 -7.10
C ARG A 135 10.20 7.92 -7.80
N ASN A 136 11.06 7.23 -8.54
CA ASN A 136 11.96 7.92 -9.48
C ASN A 136 11.37 7.86 -10.89
N TYR A 137 10.43 8.76 -11.19
CA TYR A 137 10.20 9.45 -12.47
C TYR A 137 8.89 10.24 -12.33
N GLN A 138 9.01 11.56 -12.20
CA GLN A 138 7.87 12.48 -12.20
C GLN A 138 7.08 12.36 -13.51
N LEU A 139 5.91 11.74 -13.44
CA LEU A 139 4.78 12.12 -14.28
C LEU A 139 3.60 12.34 -13.35
N ARG A 140 3.18 13.61 -13.29
CA ARG A 140 2.14 14.11 -12.42
C ARG A 140 0.83 13.39 -12.68
N ASN A 141 0.33 12.77 -11.64
CA ASN A 141 -1.00 12.86 -11.06
C ASN A 141 -1.25 11.49 -10.42
N LEU A 142 -1.66 11.49 -9.16
CA LEU A 142 -2.88 10.80 -8.75
C LEU A 142 -2.99 10.77 -7.24
N GLU A 143 -4.22 11.00 -6.84
CA GLU A 143 -4.79 10.97 -5.51
C GLU A 143 -4.73 9.56 -4.93
N ALA A 144 -4.71 9.47 -3.62
CA ALA A 144 -4.81 8.21 -2.89
C ALA A 144 -6.26 7.69 -2.98
N ASP A 145 -6.54 6.86 -3.97
CA ASP A 145 -7.81 6.16 -4.07
C ASP A 145 -7.82 4.94 -3.12
N ALA A 146 -8.24 5.17 -1.88
CA ALA A 146 -8.76 4.11 -1.02
C ALA A 146 -10.16 3.72 -1.55
N GLN A 147 -10.23 2.71 -2.42
CA GLN A 147 -11.50 2.15 -2.88
C GLN A 147 -11.92 0.97 -2.01
N ILE A 148 -13.08 1.09 -1.36
CA ILE A 148 -13.76 0.00 -0.63
C ILE A 148 -14.92 -0.48 -1.52
N SER A 149 -14.84 -1.67 -2.11
CA SER A 149 -16.00 -2.33 -2.74
C SER A 149 -16.73 -3.20 -1.73
N HIS A 150 -18.06 -3.22 -1.78
CA HIS A 150 -18.88 -4.13 -0.98
C HIS A 150 -18.96 -5.50 -1.65
N ASP A 151 -18.09 -6.42 -1.22
CA ASP A 151 -18.24 -7.90 -1.12
C ASP A 151 -16.85 -8.49 -0.79
N GLY A 152 -16.38 -8.23 0.43
CA GLY A 152 -15.00 -8.44 0.88
C GLY A 152 -14.30 -7.10 1.15
N TYR A 153 -13.68 -6.92 2.32
CA TYR A 153 -13.05 -5.65 2.67
C TYR A 153 -11.68 -5.55 1.98
N ILE A 154 -11.56 -4.70 0.96
CA ILE A 154 -10.27 -4.37 0.36
C ILE A 154 -9.68 -3.16 1.07
N VAL A 155 -8.49 -3.30 1.65
CA VAL A 155 -7.69 -2.23 2.25
C VAL A 155 -6.43 -2.07 1.41
N LYS A 156 -6.42 -1.03 0.55
CA LYS A 156 -5.21 -0.63 -0.19
C LYS A 156 -4.48 0.42 0.62
N VAL A 157 -3.26 0.12 1.10
CA VAL A 157 -2.38 1.14 1.68
C VAL A 157 -1.22 1.31 0.73
N CYS A 158 -1.31 2.37 -0.04
CA CYS A 158 -0.36 2.73 -1.07
C CYS A 158 0.28 4.05 -0.65
N ASP A 159 1.45 4.03 -0.04
CA ASP A 159 2.26 5.24 0.06
C ASP A 159 3.12 5.35 -1.19
N PHE A 160 2.60 6.06 -2.17
CA PHE A 160 3.38 6.44 -3.34
C PHE A 160 3.79 7.91 -3.28
N GLY A 161 3.51 8.65 -2.21
CA GLY A 161 3.40 10.11 -2.29
C GLY A 161 4.55 10.92 -1.70
N LEU A 162 5.09 10.54 -0.54
CA LEU A 162 5.67 11.56 0.35
C LEU A 162 7.06 11.27 0.91
N ALA A 163 7.68 10.13 0.60
CA ALA A 163 9.08 9.89 0.94
C ALA A 163 10.03 10.71 0.05
N GLN A 164 10.22 11.99 0.38
CA GLN A 164 11.31 12.80 -0.20
C GLN A 164 12.67 12.28 0.28
N THR A 165 13.58 12.08 -0.66
CA THR A 165 14.99 11.91 -0.34
C THR A 165 15.51 13.23 0.25
N ARG A 166 16.12 13.13 1.43
CA ARG A 166 16.49 14.22 2.36
C ARG A 166 17.41 15.34 1.83
N ASN A 167 17.72 15.38 0.52
CA ASN A 167 18.84 16.16 -0.02
C ASN A 167 18.55 17.03 -1.27
N GLU A 168 17.31 17.36 -1.62
CA GLU A 168 17.08 18.38 -2.66
C GLU A 168 16.11 19.48 -2.23
N THR A 169 16.70 20.65 -1.98
CA THR A 169 16.00 21.92 -1.78
C THR A 169 15.28 22.30 -3.06
N THR A 170 13.94 22.31 -3.11
CA THR A 170 13.21 23.16 -4.07
C THR A 170 12.01 23.82 -3.40
N ARG A 171 12.15 25.13 -3.25
CA ARG A 171 11.10 26.09 -2.91
C ARG A 171 10.06 26.19 -4.04
N GLN A 172 8.81 26.42 -3.63
CA GLN A 172 7.66 27.00 -4.35
C GLN A 172 6.95 26.06 -5.35
N THR A 173 5.61 25.98 -5.33
CA THR A 173 4.67 27.12 -5.30
C THR A 173 3.44 26.90 -4.43
N ARG A 174 3.11 27.90 -3.59
CA ARG A 174 1.77 28.14 -3.03
C ARG A 174 0.75 28.33 -4.17
N PHE A 175 -0.52 28.03 -3.88
CA PHE A 175 -1.75 28.27 -4.66
C PHE A 175 -2.36 27.08 -5.43
N THR A 176 -3.06 26.21 -4.68
CA THR A 176 -4.50 25.94 -4.87
C THR A 176 -5.08 25.63 -3.48
N GLN A 177 -6.24 26.20 -3.13
CA GLN A 177 -6.90 26.04 -1.82
C GLN A 177 -7.52 24.64 -1.60
N VAL A 178 -6.98 23.61 -2.25
CA VAL A 178 -7.43 22.23 -2.14
C VAL A 178 -6.20 21.42 -1.79
N LEU A 179 -6.16 20.95 -0.54
CA LEU A 179 -5.19 19.97 -0.08
C LEU A 179 -5.43 18.68 -0.87
N PRO A 180 -4.47 18.17 -1.66
CA PRO A 180 -4.60 16.89 -2.34
C PRO A 180 -4.30 15.76 -1.35
N CYS A 181 -5.10 15.65 -0.29
CA CYS A 181 -4.97 14.61 0.72
C CYS A 181 -6.34 14.13 1.19
N THR A 182 -6.45 12.83 1.47
CA THR A 182 -7.65 12.26 2.07
C THR A 182 -7.69 12.67 3.55
N LEU A 183 -8.55 13.64 3.86
CA LEU A 183 -8.50 14.46 5.08
C LEU A 183 -8.58 13.64 6.38
N GLN A 184 -9.26 12.49 6.33
CA GLN A 184 -9.48 11.58 7.46
C GLN A 184 -8.18 10.95 8.01
N TRP A 185 -7.15 10.76 7.19
CA TRP A 185 -5.85 10.21 7.61
C TRP A 185 -4.77 11.28 7.77
N THR A 186 -5.10 12.55 7.55
CA THR A 186 -4.10 13.63 7.45
C THR A 186 -3.69 14.16 8.83
N ALA A 187 -2.38 14.23 9.05
CA ALA A 187 -1.79 14.75 10.28
C ALA A 187 -2.10 16.25 10.51
N PRO A 188 -2.19 16.72 11.77
CA PRO A 188 -2.59 18.10 12.07
C PRO A 188 -1.67 19.16 11.43
N GLU A 189 -0.37 18.93 11.38
CA GLU A 189 0.61 19.82 10.74
C GLU A 189 0.34 19.98 9.24
N ILE A 190 -0.05 18.90 8.56
CA ILE A 190 -0.40 18.93 7.14
C ILE A 190 -1.73 19.69 6.92
N LEU A 191 -2.70 19.55 7.83
CA LEU A 191 -3.95 20.32 7.82
C LEU A 191 -3.77 21.82 8.08
N LEU A 192 -2.64 22.21 8.69
CA LEU A 192 -2.21 23.59 8.88
C LEU A 192 -1.38 24.12 7.71
N LEU A 193 -1.14 23.30 6.67
CA LEU A 193 -0.25 23.59 5.55
C LEU A 193 1.21 23.84 5.99
N GLU A 194 1.63 23.18 7.06
CA GLU A 194 3.01 23.15 7.52
C GLU A 194 3.81 22.08 6.77
N ASP A 195 5.12 22.08 6.95
CA ASP A 195 6.02 21.13 6.31
C ASP A 195 5.78 19.71 6.83
N TYR A 196 5.83 18.75 5.91
CA TYR A 196 5.73 17.33 6.23
C TYR A 196 6.96 16.83 7.00
N VAL A 197 6.73 15.93 7.96
CA VAL A 197 7.75 15.36 8.83
C VAL A 197 7.52 13.85 9.03
N ASP A 198 8.54 13.10 9.46
CA ASP A 198 8.43 11.67 9.76
C ASP A 198 7.27 11.32 10.73
N LYS A 199 6.82 12.29 11.56
CA LYS A 199 5.69 12.11 12.48
C LYS A 199 4.33 12.17 11.80
N SER A 200 4.25 12.75 10.61
CA SER A 200 3.04 12.77 9.79
C SER A 200 2.69 11.35 9.32
N ASP A 201 3.68 10.51 9.01
CA ASP A 201 3.46 9.11 8.65
C ASP A 201 2.95 8.26 9.80
N ILE A 202 3.53 8.48 10.99
CA ILE A 202 3.11 7.76 12.20
C ILE A 202 1.66 8.09 12.54
N TYR A 203 1.22 9.34 12.30
CA TYR A 203 -0.18 9.72 12.46
C TYR A 203 -1.07 8.96 11.48
N SER A 204 -0.76 9.02 10.18
CA SER A 204 -1.54 8.36 9.12
C SER A 204 -1.64 6.85 9.36
N LEU A 205 -0.52 6.21 9.72
CA LEU A 205 -0.45 4.79 10.08
C LEU A 205 -1.30 4.48 11.31
N GLY A 206 -1.31 5.36 12.31
CA GLY A 206 -2.17 5.22 13.48
C GLY A 206 -3.67 5.22 13.14
N VAL A 207 -4.08 6.06 12.17
CA VAL A 207 -5.47 6.06 11.67
C VAL A 207 -5.78 4.80 10.87
N VAL A 208 -4.84 4.29 10.06
CA VAL A 208 -4.99 3.00 9.36
C VAL A 208 -5.14 1.84 10.36
N TYR A 209 -4.33 1.80 11.41
CA TYR A 209 -4.46 0.78 12.46
C TYR A 209 -5.79 0.89 13.20
N TRP A 210 -6.27 2.11 13.44
CA TRP A 210 -7.59 2.34 14.01
C TRP A 210 -8.71 1.80 13.11
N GLU A 211 -8.63 2.05 11.81
CA GLU A 211 -9.60 1.58 10.81
C GLU A 211 -9.62 0.05 10.75
N LEU A 212 -8.45 -0.59 10.70
CA LEU A 212 -8.30 -2.04 10.72
C LEU A 212 -8.87 -2.66 12.00
N ALA A 213 -8.54 -2.08 13.17
CA ALA A 213 -9.00 -2.59 14.45
C ALA A 213 -10.51 -2.39 14.66
N SER A 214 -11.07 -1.28 14.19
CA SER A 214 -12.49 -0.95 14.37
C SER A 214 -13.41 -1.52 13.29
N SER A 215 -12.87 -1.85 12.11
CA SER A 215 -13.64 -2.12 10.89
C SER A 215 -14.65 -1.00 10.54
N LYS A 216 -14.29 0.26 10.83
CA LYS A 216 -15.11 1.45 10.57
C LYS A 216 -14.32 2.48 9.76
N ILE A 217 -15.03 3.27 8.96
CA ILE A 217 -14.44 4.41 8.25
C ILE A 217 -14.04 5.49 9.28
N PRO A 218 -12.80 5.98 9.28
CA PRO A 218 -12.37 7.07 10.16
C PRO A 218 -13.25 8.30 9.99
N TYR A 219 -13.82 8.78 11.10
CA TYR A 219 -14.69 9.96 11.12
C TYR A 219 -15.95 9.85 10.22
N ASP A 220 -16.46 8.65 10.02
CA ASP A 220 -17.64 8.39 9.18
C ASP A 220 -18.80 9.37 9.46
N GLY A 221 -19.46 9.83 8.40
CA GLY A 221 -20.58 10.78 8.44
C GLY A 221 -20.23 12.23 8.81
N HIS A 222 -18.96 12.58 9.04
CA HIS A 222 -18.55 13.95 9.37
C HIS A 222 -18.08 14.71 8.11
N GLN A 223 -18.42 16.00 8.02
CA GLN A 223 -17.91 16.88 6.97
C GLN A 223 -16.43 17.22 7.20
N ASP A 224 -15.66 17.40 6.13
CA ASP A 224 -14.24 17.74 6.14
C ASP A 224 -13.86 18.89 7.09
N GLY A 225 -14.66 19.96 7.12
CA GLY A 225 -14.44 21.09 8.01
C GLY A 225 -14.56 20.72 9.50
N VAL A 226 -15.44 19.78 9.83
CA VAL A 226 -15.62 19.26 11.19
C VAL A 226 -14.46 18.36 11.58
N ILE A 227 -14.04 17.46 10.68
CA ILE A 227 -12.88 16.58 10.88
C ILE A 227 -11.62 17.43 11.10
N ARG A 228 -11.40 18.44 10.25
CA ARG A 228 -10.28 19.37 10.39
C ARG A 228 -10.30 20.09 11.74
N ALA A 229 -11.44 20.64 12.15
CA ALA A 229 -11.57 21.32 13.43
C ALA A 229 -11.28 20.38 14.61
N PHE A 230 -11.79 19.15 14.58
CA PHE A 230 -11.59 18.13 15.59
C PHE A 230 -10.10 17.74 15.73
N VAL A 231 -9.43 17.43 14.62
CA VAL A 231 -8.01 17.05 14.63
C VAL A 231 -7.12 18.20 15.10
N LEU A 232 -7.40 19.43 14.66
CA LEU A 232 -6.66 20.64 15.06
C LEU A 232 -6.93 21.07 16.51
N ALA A 233 -8.07 20.70 17.09
CA ALA A 233 -8.34 20.89 18.51
C ALA A 233 -7.53 19.92 19.40
N GLY A 234 -6.82 18.95 18.80
CA GLY A 234 -6.05 17.93 19.50
C GLY A 234 -6.83 16.66 19.79
N ASP A 235 -8.11 16.60 19.40
CA ASP A 235 -8.94 15.41 19.59
C ASP A 235 -8.56 14.29 18.61
N ARG A 236 -8.80 13.04 19.00
CA ARG A 236 -8.43 11.84 18.22
C ARG A 236 -9.56 10.82 18.24
N LEU A 237 -9.54 9.89 17.27
CA LEU A 237 -10.42 8.73 17.27
C LEU A 237 -10.22 7.92 18.56
N LYS A 238 -11.31 7.47 19.18
CA LYS A 238 -11.24 6.63 20.38
C LYS A 238 -10.67 5.27 20.01
N ILE A 239 -9.65 4.82 20.74
CA ILE A 239 -9.02 3.51 20.53
C ILE A 239 -10.11 2.42 20.63
N PRO A 240 -10.27 1.54 19.63
CA PRO A 240 -11.22 0.44 19.66
C PRO A 240 -10.86 -0.56 20.76
N GLU A 241 -11.87 -1.16 21.41
CA GLU A 241 -11.68 -2.22 22.42
C GLU A 241 -11.21 -3.54 21.81
#